data_AF-K1SZC3-F1
#
_entry.id   AF-K1SZC3-F1
#
_cell.length_a   1.000
_cell.length_b   1.000
_cell.length_c   1.000
_cell.angle_alpha   90.00
_cell.angle_beta   90.00
_cell.angle_gamma   90.00
#
_symmetry.space_group_name_H-M   'P 1'
#
loop_
_entity.id
_entity.type
_entity.pdbx_description
1 polymer ?
#
loop_
_entity_poly.entity_id
_entity_poly.type
_entity_poly.pdbx_seq_one_letter_code
_entity_poly.pdbx_strand_id
1 'polypeptide(L)' 'MLLGITMIAAPGVPGGAIMAAIGLLESMLGFDENMIGLMIATYIAMDSFGTATNVTGDGAIAVIVNAIDSRMIRREKR' A
#
# COMPACT_ATOMS: atom_id res chain seq x y z
N MET A 1 11.79 10.18 -7.05
CA MET A 1 10.55 10.97 -6.90
C MET A 1 9.39 10.40 -7.71
N LEU A 2 9.58 10.01 -8.98
CA LEU A 2 8.48 9.47 -9.81
C LEU A 2 7.86 8.17 -9.25
N LEU A 3 8.69 7.23 -8.77
CA LEU A 3 8.21 5.98 -8.18
C LEU A 3 7.22 6.21 -7.03
N GLY A 4 7.44 7.22 -6.18
CA GLY A 4 6.52 7.54 -5.09
C GLY A 4 5.17 8.10 -5.57
N ILE A 5 5.17 8.86 -6.67
CA ILE A 5 3.94 9.40 -7.28
C ILE A 5 3.13 8.27 -7.91
N THR A 6 3.78 7.34 -8.62
CA THR A 6 3.10 6.17 -9.21
C THR A 6 2.51 5.25 -8.15
N MET A 7 3.11 5.16 -6.96
CA MET A 7 2.57 4.36 -5.86
C MET A 7 1.28 4.94 -5.27
N ILE A 8 1.11 6.27 -5.29
CA ILE A 8 -0.16 6.90 -4.89
C ILE A 8 -1.27 6.62 -5.92
N ALA A 9 -0.91 6.57 -7.19
CA ALA A 9 -1.83 6.29 -8.30
C ALA A 9 -2.06 4.80 -8.57
N ALA A 10 -1.36 3.91 -7.87
CA ALA A 10 -1.44 2.48 -8.10
C ALA A 10 -2.83 1.95 -7.76
N PRO A 11 -3.44 1.10 -8.62
CA PRO A 11 -4.73 0.52 -8.33
C PRO A 11 -4.64 -0.41 -7.12
N GLY A 12 -5.63 -0.37 -6.23
CA GLY A 12 -5.70 -1.19 -5.01
C GLY A 12 -5.99 -2.68 -5.25
N VAL A 13 -5.51 -3.23 -6.37
CA VAL A 13 -5.65 -4.64 -6.76
C VAL A 13 -4.31 -5.37 -6.56
N PRO A 14 -4.31 -6.69 -6.34
CA PRO A 14 -3.06 -7.46 -6.20
C PRO A 14 -2.13 -7.24 -7.40
N GLY A 15 -0.86 -6.92 -7.13
CA GLY A 15 0.12 -6.60 -8.18
C GLY A 15 0.02 -5.21 -8.80
N GLY A 16 -0.91 -4.35 -8.36
CA GLY A 16 -1.14 -3.04 -8.96
C GLY A 16 0.07 -2.09 -8.89
N ALA A 17 0.82 -2.13 -7.80
CA ALA A 17 1.99 -1.28 -7.60
C ALA A 17 3.19 -1.69 -8.48
N ILE A 18 3.47 -3.00 -8.63
CA ILE A 18 4.57 -3.44 -9.49
C ILE A 18 4.26 -3.19 -10.95
N MET A 19 3.00 -3.41 -11.38
CA MET A 19 2.58 -3.11 -12.75
C MET A 19 2.67 -1.61 -13.08
N ALA A 20 2.42 -0.73 -12.12
CA ALA A 20 2.62 0.71 -12.29
C ALA A 20 4.11 1.10 -12.34
N ALA A 21 5.01 0.30 -11.77
CA ALA A 21 6.44 0.59 -11.67
C ALA A 21 7.28 0.06 -12.83
N ILE A 22 6.85 -0.98 -13.57
CA ILE A 22 7.64 -1.64 -14.64
C ILE A 22 8.22 -0.63 -15.64
N GLY A 23 7.39 0.27 -16.18
CA GLY A 23 7.86 1.26 -17.16
C GLY A 23 8.91 2.23 -16.59
N LEU A 24 8.90 2.49 -15.28
CA LEU A 24 9.93 3.29 -14.61
C LEU A 24 11.17 2.47 -14.26
N LEU A 25 11.01 1.19 -13.92
CA LEU A 25 12.13 0.28 -13.67
C LEU A 25 12.99 0.08 -14.94
N GLU A 26 12.35 -0.05 -16.11
CA GLU A 26 13.04 -0.09 -17.40
C GLU A 26 13.68 1.26 -17.75
N SER A 27 12.89 2.33 -17.81
CA SER A 27 13.32 3.60 -18.40
C SER A 27 14.23 4.44 -17.51
N MET A 28 14.12 4.32 -16.18
CA MET A 28 14.89 5.15 -15.24
C MET A 28 15.99 4.37 -14.52
N LEU A 29 15.80 3.07 -14.29
CA LEU A 29 16.76 2.24 -13.55
C LEU A 29 17.50 1.24 -14.45
N GLY A 30 17.12 1.14 -15.72
CA GLY A 30 17.81 0.31 -16.71
C GLY A 30 17.69 -1.18 -16.44
N PHE A 31 16.60 -1.63 -15.81
CA PHE A 31 16.40 -3.05 -15.53
C PHE A 31 16.16 -3.80 -16.83
N ASP A 32 16.82 -4.96 -16.97
CA ASP A 32 16.56 -5.89 -18.06
C ASP A 32 15.35 -6.80 -17.75
N GLU A 33 14.88 -7.57 -18.73
CA GLU A 33 13.71 -8.46 -18.59
C GLU A 33 13.88 -9.48 -17.43
N ASN A 34 15.10 -9.95 -17.17
CA ASN A 34 15.36 -10.91 -16.09
C ASN A 34 15.20 -10.24 -14.72
N MET A 35 15.73 -9.02 -14.57
CA MET A 35 15.59 -8.22 -13.34
C MET A 35 14.13 -7.84 -13.09
N ILE A 36 13.37 -7.50 -14.14
CA ILE A 36 11.93 -7.22 -14.02
C ILE A 36 11.18 -8.48 -13.61
N GLY A 37 11.49 -9.63 -14.21
CA GLY A 37 10.91 -10.92 -13.82
C GLY A 37 11.16 -11.24 -12.34
N LEU A 38 12.38 -11.00 -11.85
CA LEU A 38 12.74 -11.14 -10.43
C LEU A 38 11.96 -10.17 -9.53
N MET A 39 11.80 -8.91 -9.95
CA MET A 39 11.01 -7.93 -9.21
C MET A 39 9.53 -8.33 -9.12
N ILE A 40 8.94 -8.81 -10.21
CA ILE A 40 7.55 -9.28 -10.24
C ILE A 40 7.39 -10.49 -9.32
N ALA A 41 8.29 -11.48 -9.42
CA ALA A 41 8.24 -12.68 -8.59
C ALA A 41 8.37 -12.35 -7.10
N THR A 42 9.32 -11.47 -6.76
CA THR A 42 9.54 -11.02 -5.38
C THR A 42 8.33 -10.22 -4.88
N TYR A 43 7.78 -9.33 -5.71
CA TYR A 43 6.60 -8.54 -5.36
C TYR A 43 5.39 -9.43 -5.10
N ILE A 44 5.08 -10.39 -5.97
CA ILE A 44 3.96 -11.34 -5.80
C ILE A 44 4.10 -12.13 -4.49
N ALA A 45 5.32 -12.53 -4.14
CA ALA A 45 5.57 -13.26 -2.90
C ALA A 45 5.27 -12.42 -1.65
N MET A 46 5.38 -11.09 -1.72
CA MET A 46 5.28 -10.19 -0.58
C MET A 46 4.01 -9.32 -0.55
N ASP A 47 3.29 -9.19 -1.67
CA ASP A 47 2.16 -8.26 -1.86
C ASP A 47 1.05 -8.47 -0.82
N SER A 48 0.79 -9.72 -0.48
CA SER A 48 -0.20 -10.10 0.54
C SER A 48 0.13 -9.53 1.93
N PHE A 49 1.41 -9.40 2.29
CA PHE A 49 1.80 -8.78 3.57
C PHE A 49 1.56 -7.26 3.57
N GLY A 50 1.87 -6.58 2.46
CA GLY A 50 1.58 -5.16 2.29
C GLY A 50 0.08 -4.86 2.34
N THR A 51 -0.72 -5.68 1.64
CA THR A 51 -2.19 -5.55 1.66
C THR A 51 -2.75 -5.85 3.06
N ALA A 52 -2.30 -6.91 3.72
CA ALA A 52 -2.76 -7.27 5.06
C ALA A 52 -2.43 -6.20 6.10
N THR A 53 -1.23 -5.61 6.03
CA THR A 53 -0.81 -4.54 6.95
C THR A 53 -1.60 -3.26 6.74
N ASN A 54 -1.88 -2.87 5.50
CA ASN A 54 -2.76 -1.73 5.19
C ASN A 54 -4.17 -1.92 5.77
N VAL A 55 -4.81 -3.07 5.46
CA VAL A 55 -6.17 -3.36 5.95
C VAL A 55 -6.22 -3.45 7.48
N THR A 56 -5.22 -4.07 8.10
CA THR A 56 -5.16 -4.20 9.57
C THR A 56 -4.93 -2.84 10.23
N GLY A 57 -4.07 -1.99 9.65
CA GLY A 57 -3.80 -0.64 10.12
C GLY A 57 -5.05 0.23 10.10
N ASP A 58 -5.79 0.21 9.00
CA ASP A 58 -7.06 0.94 8.87
C ASP A 58 -8.09 0.46 9.91
N GLY A 59 -8.17 -0.86 10.14
CA GLY A 59 -9.01 -1.44 11.19
C GLY A 59 -8.62 -0.96 12.59
N ALA A 60 -7.32 -0.91 12.90
CA ALA A 60 -6.84 -0.42 14.19
C ALA A 60 -7.17 1.07 14.40
N ILE A 61 -6.99 1.90 13.36
CA ILE A 61 -7.34 3.31 13.39
C ILE A 61 -8.85 3.48 13.64
N ALA A 62 -9.69 2.71 12.96
CA ALA A 62 -11.14 2.76 13.13
C ALA A 62 -11.56 2.47 14.59
N VAL A 63 -10.96 1.47 15.23
CA VAL A 63 -11.23 1.14 16.64
C VAL A 63 -10.81 2.29 17.57
N ILE A 64 -9.65 2.89 17.33
CA ILE A 64 -9.14 4.03 18.12
C ILE A 64 -10.08 5.24 18.00
N VAL A 65 -10.47 5.60 16.78
CA VAL A 65 -11.36 6.73 16.51
C VAL A 65 -12.71 6.52 17.19
N ASN A 66 -13.29 5.32 17.07
CA ASN A 66 -14.55 4.98 17.73
C ASN A 66 -14.47 5.09 19.27
N ALA A 67 -13.34 4.70 19.86
CA ALA A 67 -13.12 4.82 21.30
C ALA A 67 -12.99 6.29 21.76
N ILE A 68 -12.36 7.15 20.96
CA ILE A 68 -12.25 8.59 21.24
C ILE A 68 -13.64 9.24 21.16
N ASP A 69 -14.38 8.99 20.09
CA ASP A 69 -15.72 9.54 19.86
C ASP A 69 -16.70 9.14 20.98
N SER A 70 -16.72 7.86 21.33
CA SER A 70 -17.52 7.34 22.45
C SER A 70 -17.21 8.02 23.78
N ARG A 71 -15.94 8.37 24.05
CA ARG A 71 -15.54 9.10 25.27
C ARG A 71 -15.98 10.56 25.24
N MET A 72 -15.96 11.21 24.08
CA MET A 72 -16.41 12.60 23.92
C MET A 72 -17.92 12.71 24.15
N ILE A 73 -18.73 11.84 23.53
CA ILE A 73 -20.18 11.79 23.74
C ILE A 73 -20.53 11.58 25.22
N ARG A 74 -19.77 10.73 25.92
CA ARG A 74 -19.99 10.44 27.35
C ARG A 74 -19.63 11.62 28.26
N ARG A 75 -18.72 12.51 27.81
CA ARG A 75 -18.36 13.76 28.50
C ARG A 75 -19.43 14.84 28.32
N GLU A 76 -20.03 14.97 27.14
CA GLU A 76 -21.10 15.95 26.90
C GLU A 76 -22.40 15.65 27.66
N LYS A 77 -22.69 14.36 27.92
CA LYS A 77 -23.87 13.95 28.69
C LYS A 77 -23.73 14.09 30.21
N ARG A 78 -22.58 14.54 30.71
CA ARG A 78 -22.26 14.68 32.14
C ARG A 78 -22.26 16.15 32.54
#